data_AF-A0A7S3WIW0-F1
#
_entry.id   AF-A0A7S3WIW0-F1
#
_cell.length_a   1.000
_cell.length_b   1.000
_cell.length_c   1.000
_cell.angle_alpha   90.00
_cell.angle_beta   90.00
_cell.angle_gamma   90.00
#
_symmetry.space_group_name_H-M   'P 1'
#
loop_
_entity.id
_entity.type
_entity.pdbx_description
1 polymer ?
#
loop_
_entity_poly.entity_id
_entity_poly.type
_entity_poly.pdbx_seq_one_letter_code
_entity_poly.pdbx_strand_id
1 'polypeptide(L)'
;GGGMAGGCCLARDAASPQTQVWAIEPEGYDDHRTSLARGERTPLSGTPATTICDALQANAPGHVTFAINSSGLAGAAAVGDADVIEAMRVAFETLKLVLEPSGALGLAALLSGQVPLRDGEGVAVVACGGNVALPDFLGLVQRERTQ
;
A
#
# COMPACT_ATOMS: atom_id res chain seq x y z
N GLY A 1 5.93 -6.17 5.85
CA GLY A 1 5.45 -6.73 7.16
C GLY A 1 4.27 -7.69 7.01
N GLY A 2 3.09 -7.20 6.61
CA GLY A 2 1.99 -8.04 6.12
C GLY A 2 0.87 -8.36 7.12
N GLY A 3 0.93 -7.89 8.37
CA GLY A 3 -0.09 -8.20 9.40
C GLY A 3 -1.48 -7.65 9.07
N MET A 4 -1.55 -6.40 8.62
CA MET A 4 -2.81 -5.76 8.22
C MET A 4 -3.45 -6.49 7.04
N ALA A 5 -2.69 -6.76 5.96
CA ALA A 5 -3.16 -7.52 4.80
C ALA A 5 -3.65 -8.93 5.19
N GLY A 6 -2.91 -9.62 6.07
CA GLY A 6 -3.30 -10.93 6.56
C GLY A 6 -4.61 -10.90 7.36
N GLY A 7 -4.79 -9.89 8.23
CA GLY A 7 -6.03 -9.66 8.94
C GLY A 7 -7.21 -9.40 8.00
N CYS A 8 -7.01 -8.60 6.95
CA CYS A 8 -8.02 -8.37 5.92
C CYS A 8 -8.39 -9.67 5.17
N CYS A 9 -7.41 -10.52 4.84
CA CYS A 9 -7.67 -11.83 4.22
C CYS A 9 -8.54 -12.70 5.14
N LEU A 10 -8.21 -12.80 6.42
CA LEU A 10 -8.99 -13.58 7.38
C LEU A 10 -10.43 -13.06 7.54
N ALA A 11 -10.60 -11.74 7.63
CA ALA A 11 -11.92 -11.12 7.71
C ALA A 11 -12.73 -11.36 6.42
N ARG A 12 -12.09 -11.23 5.26
CA ARG A 12 -12.68 -11.51 3.95
C ARG A 12 -13.13 -12.96 3.85
N ASP A 13 -12.29 -13.92 4.24
CA ASP A 13 -12.61 -15.35 4.18
C ASP A 13 -13.86 -15.70 5.02
N ALA A 14 -14.05 -15.00 6.14
CA ALA A 14 -15.20 -15.21 7.01
C ALA A 14 -16.48 -14.51 6.53
N ALA A 15 -16.37 -13.30 5.96
CA ALA A 15 -17.53 -12.43 5.72
C ALA A 15 -17.87 -12.22 4.24
N SER A 16 -16.88 -12.24 3.34
CA SER A 16 -17.07 -11.99 1.91
C SER A 16 -16.03 -12.75 1.06
N PRO A 17 -16.14 -14.09 0.94
CA PRO A 17 -15.10 -14.94 0.34
C PRO A 17 -14.74 -14.60 -1.12
N GLN A 18 -15.65 -13.92 -1.85
CA GLN A 18 -15.45 -13.54 -3.24
C GLN A 18 -14.74 -12.20 -3.41
N THR A 19 -14.61 -11.39 -2.35
CA THR A 19 -13.89 -10.12 -2.41
C THR A 19 -12.40 -10.35 -2.58
N GLN A 20 -11.78 -9.61 -3.50
CA GLN A 20 -10.33 -9.63 -3.68
C GLN A 20 -9.65 -8.73 -2.64
N VAL A 21 -8.53 -9.19 -2.12
CA VAL A 21 -7.66 -8.40 -1.23
C VAL A 21 -6.33 -8.19 -1.92
N TRP A 22 -5.89 -6.94 -2.01
CA TRP A 22 -4.62 -6.56 -2.63
C TRP A 22 -3.71 -5.93 -1.58
N ALA A 23 -2.43 -6.33 -1.58
CA ALA A 23 -1.41 -5.69 -0.77
C ALA A 23 -0.72 -4.58 -1.58
N ILE A 24 -0.58 -3.40 -0.97
CA ILE A 24 0.09 -2.27 -1.60
C ILE A 24 1.37 -1.96 -0.84
N GLU A 25 2.47 -1.79 -1.57
CA GLU A 25 3.80 -1.54 -1.04
C GLU A 25 4.41 -0.30 -1.73
N PRO A 26 5.35 0.41 -1.09
CA PRO A 26 6.09 1.45 -1.77
C PRO A 26 7.14 0.81 -2.72
N GLU A 27 7.41 1.48 -3.84
CA GLU A 27 8.49 1.07 -4.75
C GLU A 27 9.83 0.94 -4.00
N GLY A 28 10.54 -0.16 -4.25
CA GLY A 28 11.80 -0.48 -3.58
C GLY A 28 11.66 -1.16 -2.21
N TYR A 29 10.43 -1.32 -1.71
CA TYR A 29 10.11 -2.21 -0.57
C TYR A 29 8.93 -3.13 -0.89
N ASP A 30 8.84 -3.62 -2.12
CA ASP A 30 7.79 -4.49 -2.63
C ASP A 30 8.07 -5.99 -2.36
N ASP A 31 8.33 -6.28 -1.08
CA ASP A 31 8.74 -7.59 -0.58
C ASP A 31 7.63 -8.65 -0.71
N HIS A 32 6.36 -8.28 -0.48
CA HIS A 32 5.23 -9.18 -0.70
C HIS A 32 5.01 -9.43 -2.18
N ARG A 33 5.04 -8.39 -3.03
CA ARG A 33 4.92 -8.56 -4.48
C ARG A 33 5.95 -9.56 -5.01
N THR A 34 7.20 -9.39 -4.62
CA THR A 34 8.29 -10.30 -5.02
C THR A 34 8.08 -11.71 -4.46
N SER A 35 7.73 -11.82 -3.17
CA SER A 35 7.54 -13.12 -2.52
C SER A 35 6.34 -13.90 -3.08
N LEU A 36 5.24 -13.20 -3.40
CA LEU A 36 4.06 -13.79 -4.04
C LEU A 36 4.38 -14.32 -5.44
N ALA A 37 5.11 -13.54 -6.25
CA ALA A 37 5.51 -13.95 -7.58
C ALA A 37 6.43 -15.18 -7.58
N ARG A 38 7.26 -15.34 -6.54
CA ARG A 38 8.16 -16.49 -6.37
C ARG A 38 7.50 -17.69 -5.69
N GLY A 39 6.36 -17.50 -5.05
CA GLY A 39 5.71 -18.52 -4.22
C GLY A 39 6.44 -18.83 -2.92
N GLU A 40 7.45 -18.04 -2.55
CA GLU A 40 8.25 -18.22 -1.34
C GLU A 40 8.66 -16.86 -0.75
N ARG A 41 8.83 -16.85 0.58
CA ARG A 41 9.25 -15.65 1.32
C ARG A 41 10.63 -15.22 0.87
N THR A 42 10.69 -14.14 0.10
CA THR A 42 11.90 -13.63 -0.53
C THR A 42 12.24 -12.27 0.07
N PRO A 43 13.44 -12.10 0.66
CA PRO A 43 13.91 -10.78 1.06
C PRO A 43 14.12 -9.84 -0.13
N LEU A 44 14.04 -8.54 0.11
CA LEU A 44 14.44 -7.54 -0.86
C LEU A 44 15.90 -7.76 -1.27
N SER A 45 16.16 -7.60 -2.57
CA SER A 45 17.50 -7.70 -3.14
C SER A 45 18.00 -6.32 -3.53
N GLY A 46 19.24 -5.99 -3.15
CA GLY A 46 19.89 -4.73 -3.52
C GLY A 46 19.92 -3.69 -2.41
N THR A 47 20.21 -2.45 -2.77
CA THR A 47 20.28 -1.32 -1.84
C THR A 47 18.88 -0.82 -1.53
N PRO A 48 18.50 -0.62 -0.26
CA PRO A 48 17.19 -0.07 0.10
C PRO A 48 16.95 1.26 -0.61
N ALA A 49 15.79 1.41 -1.23
CA ALA A 49 15.38 2.67 -1.82
C ALA A 49 15.10 3.70 -0.71
N THR A 50 15.26 4.98 -1.02
CA THR A 50 14.71 6.04 -0.17
C THR A 50 13.24 6.20 -0.52
N THR A 51 12.36 6.12 0.47
CA THR A 51 10.92 6.37 0.32
C THR A 51 10.42 7.23 1.48
N ILE A 52 9.39 8.03 1.23
CA ILE A 52 8.63 8.75 2.26
C ILE A 52 7.75 7.83 3.13
N CYS A 53 7.57 6.56 2.75
CA CYS A 53 6.79 5.57 3.49
C CYS A 53 7.64 4.85 4.56
N ASP A 54 7.92 5.52 5.67
CA ASP A 54 8.76 5.04 6.76
C ASP A 54 8.27 3.75 7.45
N ALA A 55 6.95 3.60 7.63
CA ALA A 55 6.34 2.46 8.32
C ALA A 55 6.41 1.13 7.55
N LEU A 56 6.85 1.14 6.29
CA LEU A 56 6.80 -0.01 5.39
C LEU A 56 8.16 -0.44 4.83
N GLN A 57 9.23 -0.18 5.57
CA GLN A 57 10.59 -0.52 5.18
C GLN A 57 11.04 -1.92 5.63
N ALA A 58 10.13 -2.91 5.60
CA ALA A 58 10.46 -4.27 5.97
C ALA A 58 11.34 -4.92 4.90
N ASN A 59 12.42 -5.61 5.29
CA ASN A 59 13.29 -6.30 4.33
C ASN A 59 12.65 -7.57 3.73
N ALA A 60 11.63 -8.13 4.39
CA ALA A 60 10.96 -9.35 3.95
C ALA A 60 9.60 -9.45 4.66
N PRO A 61 8.66 -10.26 4.14
CA PRO A 61 7.40 -10.52 4.81
C PRO A 61 7.62 -11.11 6.21
N GLY A 62 6.65 -11.03 7.12
CA GLY A 62 6.69 -11.84 8.34
C GLY A 62 6.49 -13.33 8.00
N HIS A 63 7.04 -14.24 8.81
CA HIS A 63 6.84 -15.69 8.57
C HIS A 63 5.35 -16.08 8.63
N VAL A 64 4.67 -15.68 9.71
CA VAL A 64 3.24 -15.98 9.92
C VAL A 64 2.37 -15.23 8.91
N THR A 65 2.68 -13.96 8.66
CA THR A 65 1.90 -13.12 7.77
C THR A 65 2.02 -13.56 6.31
N PHE A 66 3.22 -13.98 5.87
CA PHE A 66 3.39 -14.51 4.52
C PHE A 66 2.56 -15.76 4.27
N ALA A 67 2.50 -16.70 5.22
CA ALA A 67 1.72 -17.92 5.06
C ALA A 67 0.22 -17.62 4.82
N ILE A 68 -0.32 -16.60 5.48
CA ILE A 68 -1.71 -16.14 5.27
C ILE A 68 -1.82 -15.40 3.93
N ASN A 69 -0.91 -14.45 3.70
CA ASN A 69 -0.93 -13.57 2.53
C ASN A 69 -0.74 -14.32 1.22
N SER A 70 0.11 -15.35 1.20
CA SER A 70 0.40 -16.15 -0.01
C SER A 70 -0.81 -16.91 -0.53
N SER A 71 -1.73 -17.30 0.35
CA SER A 71 -2.98 -17.95 -0.05
C SER A 71 -4.16 -16.99 -0.14
N GLY A 72 -4.12 -15.87 0.58
CA GLY A 72 -5.26 -14.97 0.75
C GLY A 72 -5.32 -13.83 -0.26
N LEU A 73 -4.17 -13.30 -0.69
CA LEU A 73 -4.12 -12.13 -1.56
C LEU A 73 -4.42 -12.49 -3.01
N ALA A 74 -5.18 -11.63 -3.68
CA ALA A 74 -5.39 -11.68 -5.13
C ALA A 74 -4.14 -11.18 -5.89
N GLY A 75 -3.35 -10.31 -5.25
CA GLY A 75 -2.12 -9.79 -5.80
C GLY A 75 -1.48 -8.76 -4.88
N ALA A 76 -0.36 -8.22 -5.33
CA ALA A 76 0.27 -7.07 -4.71
C ALA A 76 0.79 -6.10 -5.77
N ALA A 77 0.80 -4.82 -5.44
CA ALA A 77 1.25 -3.75 -6.32
C ALA A 77 2.19 -2.80 -5.58
N ALA A 78 3.08 -2.17 -6.34
CA ALA A 78 4.00 -1.16 -5.83
C ALA A 78 3.61 0.22 -6.38
N VAL A 79 3.77 1.26 -5.57
CA VAL A 79 3.52 2.66 -5.97
C VAL A 79 4.69 3.56 -5.59
N GLY A 80 4.97 4.54 -6.43
CA GLY A 80 6.05 5.50 -6.18
C GLY A 80 5.64 6.62 -5.24
N ASP A 81 6.63 7.29 -4.64
CA ASP A 81 6.42 8.41 -3.72
C ASP A 81 5.59 9.55 -4.33
N ALA A 82 5.69 9.78 -5.65
CA ALA A 82 4.91 10.80 -6.34
C ALA A 82 3.40 10.49 -6.34
N ASP A 83 3.02 9.23 -6.56
CA ASP A 83 1.62 8.78 -6.50
C ASP A 83 1.10 8.86 -5.06
N VAL A 84 1.96 8.57 -4.08
CA VAL A 84 1.62 8.70 -2.65
C VAL A 84 1.34 10.15 -2.28
N ILE A 85 2.17 11.10 -2.72
CA ILE A 85 1.96 12.54 -2.47
C ILE A 85 0.65 13.01 -3.11
N GLU A 86 0.35 12.56 -4.33
CA GLU A 86 -0.90 12.92 -4.99
C GLU A 86 -2.12 12.32 -4.27
N ALA A 87 -2.03 11.08 -3.79
CA ALA A 87 -3.06 10.48 -2.96
C ALA A 87 -3.28 11.23 -1.65
N MET A 88 -2.21 11.70 -0.99
CA MET A 88 -2.30 12.55 0.19
C MET A 88 -3.05 13.86 -0.12
N ARG A 89 -2.76 14.48 -1.27
CA ARG A 89 -3.46 15.69 -1.73
C ARG A 89 -4.94 15.41 -1.95
N VAL A 90 -5.28 14.38 -2.72
CA VAL A 90 -6.68 14.01 -3.01
C VAL A 90 -7.44 13.67 -1.74
N ALA A 91 -6.84 12.93 -0.81
CA ALA A 91 -7.45 12.63 0.48
C ALA A 91 -7.79 13.91 1.26
N PHE A 92 -6.88 14.88 1.28
CA PHE A 92 -7.12 16.14 1.97
C PHE A 92 -8.15 17.03 1.26
N GLU A 93 -8.02 17.21 -0.05
CA GLU A 93 -8.85 18.14 -0.82
C GLU A 93 -10.27 17.61 -1.02
N THR A 94 -10.43 16.32 -1.26
CA THR A 94 -11.72 15.70 -1.57
C THR A 94 -12.36 15.04 -0.35
N LEU A 95 -11.61 14.20 0.36
CA LEU A 95 -12.15 13.40 1.47
C LEU A 95 -12.10 14.13 2.82
N LYS A 96 -11.36 15.25 2.89
CA LYS A 96 -11.08 16.02 4.12
C LYS A 96 -10.37 15.18 5.18
N LEU A 97 -9.57 14.20 4.73
CA LEU A 97 -8.74 13.35 5.57
C LEU A 97 -7.28 13.77 5.46
N VAL A 98 -6.59 13.84 6.61
CA VAL A 98 -5.14 13.97 6.64
C VAL A 98 -4.55 12.57 6.77
N LEU A 99 -3.89 12.10 5.72
CA LEU A 99 -3.18 10.82 5.71
C LEU A 99 -1.68 11.05 5.79
N GLU A 100 -0.99 10.15 6.49
CA GLU A 100 0.47 10.04 6.41
C GLU A 100 0.84 9.28 5.12
N PRO A 101 2.11 9.31 4.66
CA PRO A 101 2.50 8.67 3.40
C PRO A 101 2.13 7.18 3.33
N SER A 102 2.52 6.40 4.34
CA SER A 102 2.18 4.96 4.43
C SER A 102 0.67 4.71 4.48
N GLY A 103 -0.07 5.65 5.09
CA GLY A 103 -1.55 5.64 5.17
C GLY A 103 -2.26 5.89 3.84
N ALA A 104 -1.57 6.52 2.88
CA ALA A 104 -2.13 6.89 1.58
C ALA A 104 -1.85 5.86 0.47
N LEU A 105 -1.01 4.85 0.69
CA LEU A 105 -0.62 3.85 -0.33
C LEU A 105 -1.82 3.18 -1.02
N GLY A 106 -2.81 2.75 -0.25
CA GLY A 106 -4.01 2.11 -0.81
C GLY A 106 -4.78 3.03 -1.76
N LEU A 107 -4.84 4.32 -1.45
CA LEU A 107 -5.47 5.32 -2.30
C LEU A 107 -4.58 5.64 -3.51
N ALA A 108 -3.26 5.70 -3.32
CA ALA A 108 -2.30 5.91 -4.39
C ALA A 108 -2.42 4.82 -5.46
N ALA A 109 -2.44 3.55 -5.07
CA ALA A 109 -2.54 2.44 -6.03
C ALA A 109 -3.87 2.44 -6.80
N LEU A 110 -4.94 2.91 -6.17
CA LEU A 110 -6.24 3.09 -6.82
C LEU A 110 -6.18 4.21 -7.87
N LEU A 111 -5.66 5.38 -7.49
CA LEU A 111 -5.60 6.55 -8.36
C LEU A 111 -4.60 6.38 -9.51
N SER A 112 -3.50 5.65 -9.29
CA SER A 112 -2.47 5.39 -10.30
C SER A 112 -2.75 4.16 -11.17
N GLY A 113 -3.87 3.45 -10.92
CA GLY A 113 -4.31 2.31 -11.75
C GLY A 113 -3.43 1.06 -11.60
N GLN A 114 -2.73 0.91 -10.47
CA GLN A 114 -1.84 -0.23 -10.22
C GLN A 114 -2.57 -1.50 -9.80
N VAL A 115 -3.86 -1.39 -9.47
CA VAL A 115 -4.75 -2.52 -9.21
C VAL A 115 -5.69 -2.71 -10.40
N PRO A 116 -5.81 -3.92 -10.98
CA PRO A 116 -6.68 -4.18 -12.11
C PRO A 116 -8.15 -4.18 -11.66
N LEU A 117 -8.85 -3.10 -11.94
CA LEU A 117 -10.26 -2.93 -11.62
C LEU A 117 -11.14 -3.08 -12.85
N ARG A 118 -12.36 -3.60 -12.66
CA ARG A 118 -13.39 -3.68 -13.69
C ARG A 118 -14.35 -2.51 -13.59
N ASP A 119 -14.95 -2.13 -14.71
CA ASP A 119 -15.99 -1.10 -14.73
C ASP A 119 -17.16 -1.49 -13.82
N GLY A 120 -17.54 -0.58 -12.93
CA GLY A 120 -18.61 -0.78 -11.94
C GLY A 120 -18.22 -1.64 -10.73
N GLU A 121 -16.96 -2.03 -10.59
CA GLU A 121 -16.47 -2.75 -9.41
C GLU A 121 -16.43 -1.84 -8.17
N GLY A 122 -17.02 -2.31 -7.06
CA GLY A 122 -16.98 -1.60 -5.79
C GLY A 122 -15.62 -1.80 -5.10
N VAL A 123 -14.96 -0.71 -4.73
CA VAL A 123 -13.63 -0.74 -4.11
C VAL A 123 -13.68 -0.09 -2.73
N ALA A 124 -13.05 -0.73 -1.75
CA ALA A 124 -12.78 -0.18 -0.44
C ALA A 124 -11.28 0.00 -0.25
N VAL A 125 -10.87 1.19 0.20
CA VAL A 125 -9.47 1.51 0.50
C VAL A 125 -9.32 1.62 2.01
N VAL A 126 -8.32 0.93 2.57
CA VAL A 126 -7.96 1.07 3.99
C VAL A 126 -7.00 2.24 4.14
N ALA A 127 -7.49 3.37 4.63
CA ALA A 127 -6.68 4.50 5.06
C ALA A 127 -6.12 4.23 6.47
N CYS A 128 -4.92 3.65 6.54
CA CYS A 128 -4.43 3.01 7.77
C CYS A 128 -3.75 3.95 8.79
N GLY A 129 -3.43 5.19 8.41
CA GLY A 129 -2.68 6.11 9.27
C GLY A 129 -2.73 7.58 8.84
N GLY A 130 -2.59 8.46 9.82
CA GLY A 130 -2.60 9.93 9.66
C GLY A 130 -1.62 10.63 10.60
N ASN A 131 -0.62 9.91 11.13
CA ASN A 131 0.35 10.40 12.11
C ASN A 131 1.47 11.18 11.42
N VAL A 132 1.12 12.33 10.84
CA VAL A 132 2.05 13.23 10.18
C VAL A 132 1.98 14.61 10.83
N ALA A 133 3.13 15.21 11.10
CA ALA A 133 3.18 16.57 11.60
C ALA A 133 2.77 17.55 10.49
N LEU A 134 2.04 18.62 10.86
CA LEU A 134 1.55 19.60 9.88
C LEU A 134 2.67 20.18 8.97
N PRO A 135 3.87 20.55 9.47
CA PRO A 135 4.93 21.04 8.60
C PRO A 135 5.40 20.02 7.57
N ASP A 136 5.51 18.74 7.96
CA ASP A 136 5.94 17.67 7.06
C ASP A 136 4.88 17.37 6.00
N PHE A 137 3.60 17.32 6.41
CA PHE A 137 2.48 17.16 5.50
C PHE A 137 2.47 18.26 4.43
N LEU A 138 2.52 19.53 4.86
CA LEU A 138 2.57 20.68 3.94
C LEU A 138 3.82 20.62 3.06
N GLY A 139 4.97 20.28 3.62
CA GLY A 139 6.23 20.15 2.88
C GLY A 139 6.23 19.03 1.83
N LEU A 140 5.35 18.04 1.93
CA LEU A 140 5.14 17.02 0.92
C LEU A 140 4.14 17.48 -0.15
N VAL A 141 2.94 17.94 0.26
CA VAL A 141 1.86 18.27 -0.68
C VAL A 141 2.03 19.62 -1.38
N GLN A 142 2.94 20.49 -0.92
CA GLN A 142 3.23 21.76 -1.58
C GLN A 142 4.35 21.68 -2.61
N ARG A 143 5.04 20.53 -2.75
CA ARG A 143 6.07 20.36 -3.80
C ARG A 143 5.40 20.37 -5.17
N GLU A 144 5.67 21.41 -5.96
CA GLU A 144 5.26 21.46 -7.36
C GLU A 144 5.95 20.35 -8.15
N ARG A 145 5.22 19.73 -9.09
CA ARG A 145 5.81 18.81 -10.09
C ARG A 145 6.88 19.59 -10.85
N THR A 146 8.15 19.28 -10.61
CA THR A 146 9.18 19.59 -11.60
C THR A 146 8.86 18.69 -12.80
N GLN A 147 8.38 19.30 -13.89
CA GLN A 147 8.15 18.63 -15.17
C GLN A 147 9.47 18.16 -15.79
#